data_AF-A0A966HUX8-F1
#
_entry.id   AF-A0A966HUX8-F1
#
_cell.length_a   1.000
_cell.length_b   1.000
_cell.length_c   1.000
_cell.angle_alpha   90.00
_cell.angle_beta   90.00
_cell.angle_gamma   90.00
#
_symmetry.space_group_name_H-M   'P 1'
#
loop_
_entity.id
_entity.type
_entity.pdbx_description
1 polymer ?
#
loop_
_entity_poly.entity_id
_entity_poly.type
_entity_poly.pdbx_seq_one_letter_code
_entity_poly.pdbx_strand_id
1 'polypeptide(L)'
;GFSLLIGLRGSSELGHHTVFFPKDYDAEFDSIFEKRRPVEDPAIYICNPNDSKMKRAGVDESWSVLINAPRHQPKDGFNWDEKSSKEYSQHIINLMEAKGLDIRSRVEVLEYRSPADLERNVNAPGGSIYGTSSNGARSAFWRARNRSKIKNLFLVGGSTHPGGGLPLVGISAEIVAEAVEENLEQ
;
A
#
# COMPACT_ATOMS: atom_id res chain seq x y z
N GLY A 1 -2.44 -4.13 -0.12
CA GLY A 1 -2.65 -3.24 1.03
C GLY A 1 -3.95 -2.50 0.84
N PHE A 2 -4.63 -2.18 1.93
CA PHE A 2 -5.81 -1.31 1.94
C PHE A 2 -5.42 -0.03 2.69
N SER A 3 -5.82 1.14 2.19
CA SER A 3 -5.49 2.40 2.87
C SER A 3 -6.71 3.27 3.10
N LEU A 4 -6.70 4.00 4.21
CA LEU A 4 -7.60 5.12 4.47
C LEU A 4 -6.79 6.43 4.44
N LEU A 5 -7.37 7.46 3.84
CA LEU A 5 -6.87 8.82 3.87
C LEU A 5 -7.93 9.65 4.61
N ILE A 6 -7.56 10.14 5.79
CA ILE A 6 -8.52 10.76 6.72
C ILE A 6 -8.06 12.17 7.05
N GLY A 7 -8.90 13.16 6.72
CA GLY A 7 -8.75 14.53 7.18
C GLY A 7 -9.62 14.77 8.40
N LEU A 8 -9.04 15.26 9.49
CA LEU A 8 -9.71 15.45 10.78
C LEU A 8 -9.58 16.90 11.26
N ARG A 9 -10.61 17.38 11.98
CA ARG A 9 -10.56 18.58 12.83
C ARG A 9 -9.88 18.27 14.16
N GLY A 10 -9.30 19.27 14.80
CA GLY A 10 -8.58 19.17 16.07
C GLY A 10 -7.31 18.32 15.98
N SER A 11 -6.67 18.12 17.13
CA SER A 11 -5.43 17.35 17.24
C SER A 11 -5.62 16.08 18.08
N SER A 12 -4.79 15.08 17.82
CA SER A 12 -4.63 13.89 18.64
C SER A 12 -3.25 13.86 19.29
N GLU A 13 -3.07 12.95 20.24
CA GLU A 13 -1.76 12.66 20.86
C GLU A 13 -0.96 11.62 20.05
N LEU A 14 -1.38 11.29 18.82
CA LEU A 14 -0.69 10.31 17.99
C LEU A 14 0.66 10.85 17.51
N GLY A 15 1.70 10.04 17.67
CA GLY A 15 3.01 10.31 17.06
C GLY A 15 2.95 10.24 15.52
N HIS A 16 4.02 10.73 14.88
CA HIS A 16 4.13 10.77 13.41
C HIS A 16 3.90 9.38 12.78
N HIS A 17 4.43 8.32 13.40
CA HIS A 17 4.19 6.93 13.04
C HIS A 17 3.67 6.18 14.25
N THR A 18 2.48 5.59 14.12
CA THR A 18 1.88 4.76 15.18
C THR A 18 1.44 3.42 14.58
N VAL A 19 1.68 2.33 15.30
CA VAL A 19 1.21 0.99 14.91
C VAL A 19 0.38 0.42 16.05
N PHE A 20 -0.84 0.00 15.74
CA PHE A 20 -1.66 -0.82 16.61
C PHE A 20 -1.55 -2.27 16.18
N PHE A 21 -0.89 -3.08 17.01
CA PHE A 21 -0.81 -4.52 16.76
C PHE A 21 -2.11 -5.22 17.21
N PRO A 22 -2.52 -6.27 16.48
CA PRO A 22 -3.62 -7.11 16.90
C PRO A 22 -3.17 -8.05 18.03
N LYS A 23 -4.11 -8.76 18.65
CA LYS A 23 -3.77 -9.75 19.69
C LYS A 23 -3.02 -10.95 19.13
N ASP A 24 -3.36 -11.37 17.92
CA ASP A 24 -2.76 -12.48 17.20
C ASP A 24 -2.26 -11.97 15.85
N TYR A 25 -0.94 -11.74 15.76
CA TYR A 25 -0.34 -11.16 14.56
C TYR A 25 -0.12 -12.21 13.46
N ASP A 26 0.08 -13.47 13.82
CA ASP A 26 0.28 -14.57 12.86
C ASP A 26 -1.00 -14.81 12.06
N ALA A 27 -2.18 -14.63 12.68
CA ALA A 27 -3.47 -14.70 12.00
C ALA A 27 -3.60 -13.75 10.80
N GLU A 28 -2.91 -12.61 10.80
CA GLU A 28 -2.89 -11.68 9.66
C GLU A 28 -2.24 -12.34 8.43
N PHE A 29 -1.07 -12.95 8.62
CA PHE A 29 -0.33 -13.60 7.54
C PHE A 29 -1.06 -14.83 7.01
N ASP A 30 -1.59 -15.68 7.90
CA ASP A 30 -2.40 -16.85 7.51
C ASP A 30 -3.63 -16.44 6.70
N SER A 31 -4.32 -15.38 7.16
CA SER A 31 -5.52 -14.92 6.47
C SER A 31 -5.22 -14.37 5.08
N ILE A 32 -4.15 -13.59 4.95
CA ILE A 32 -3.78 -12.94 3.69
C ILE A 32 -3.21 -13.92 2.67
N PHE A 33 -2.28 -14.79 3.09
CA PHE A 33 -1.51 -15.63 2.17
C PHE A 33 -2.11 -17.02 1.97
N GLU A 34 -2.73 -17.61 3.00
CA GLU A 34 -3.33 -18.94 2.89
C GLU A 34 -4.82 -18.86 2.59
N LYS A 35 -5.57 -18.11 3.41
CA LYS A 35 -7.04 -18.00 3.30
C LYS A 35 -7.50 -16.97 2.27
N ARG A 36 -6.56 -16.17 1.75
CA ARG A 36 -6.77 -15.12 0.74
C ARG A 36 -7.93 -14.16 1.07
N ARG A 37 -8.09 -13.79 2.34
CA ARG A 37 -9.14 -12.89 2.83
C ARG A 37 -8.58 -11.90 3.87
N PRO A 38 -9.16 -10.69 4.01
CA PRO A 38 -8.75 -9.79 5.09
C PRO A 38 -8.99 -10.46 6.45
N VAL A 39 -8.09 -10.21 7.40
CA VAL A 39 -8.22 -10.67 8.79
C VAL A 39 -9.14 -9.72 9.56
N GLU A 40 -9.83 -10.24 10.58
CA GLU A 40 -10.79 -9.46 11.38
C GLU A 40 -10.11 -8.43 12.31
N ASP A 41 -8.94 -8.72 12.88
CA ASP A 41 -8.15 -7.79 13.69
C ASP A 41 -6.76 -7.67 13.05
N PRO A 42 -6.57 -6.77 12.07
CA PRO A 42 -5.28 -6.56 11.42
C PRO A 42 -4.37 -5.62 12.22
N ALA A 43 -3.08 -5.59 11.86
CA ALA A 43 -2.24 -4.48 12.27
C ALA A 43 -2.65 -3.20 11.54
N ILE A 44 -2.75 -2.11 12.29
CA ILE A 44 -3.14 -0.80 11.76
C ILE A 44 -1.96 0.14 11.92
N TYR A 45 -1.35 0.53 10.79
CA TYR A 45 -0.35 1.59 10.75
C TYR A 45 -1.01 2.93 10.46
N ILE A 46 -0.65 3.97 11.21
CA ILE A 46 -1.08 5.35 11.00
C ILE A 46 0.15 6.23 10.85
N CYS A 47 0.20 6.97 9.75
CA CYS A 47 1.09 8.10 9.57
C CYS A 47 0.29 9.39 9.85
N ASN A 48 0.67 10.13 10.89
CA ASN A 48 0.12 11.44 11.27
C ASN A 48 1.19 12.53 11.09
N PRO A 49 1.54 12.93 9.86
CA PRO A 49 2.55 13.94 9.63
C PRO A 49 2.10 15.30 10.18
N ASN A 50 2.92 15.90 11.03
CA ASN A 50 2.76 17.29 11.43
C ASN A 50 3.41 18.24 10.41
N ASP A 51 3.01 18.14 9.15
CA ASP A 51 3.45 19.01 8.05
C ASP A 51 2.24 19.73 7.45
N SER A 52 2.26 21.07 7.50
CA SER A 52 1.17 21.90 6.95
C SER A 52 1.01 21.75 5.44
N LYS A 53 2.06 21.34 4.71
CA LYS A 53 1.99 21.06 3.26
C LYS A 53 1.27 19.75 2.94
N MET A 54 1.10 18.88 3.93
CA MET A 54 0.41 17.60 3.79
C MET A 54 -1.06 17.67 4.24
N LYS A 55 -1.56 18.87 4.56
CA LYS A 55 -2.93 19.10 5.03
C LYS A 55 -3.68 20.01 4.06
N ARG A 56 -4.97 19.73 3.84
CA ARG A 56 -5.88 20.64 3.12
C ARG A 56 -6.25 21.80 4.04
N ALA A 57 -6.57 22.97 3.49
CA ALA A 57 -7.16 24.07 4.27
C ALA A 57 -8.43 23.60 5.00
N GLY A 58 -8.54 23.93 6.29
CA GLY A 58 -9.65 23.51 7.16
C GLY A 58 -9.50 22.10 7.78
N VAL A 59 -8.36 21.43 7.56
CA VAL A 59 -8.02 20.15 8.17
C VAL A 59 -6.84 20.32 9.12
N ASP A 60 -7.00 19.87 10.36
CA ASP A 60 -5.98 20.00 11.41
C ASP A 60 -5.03 18.80 11.45
N GLU A 61 -5.51 17.59 11.10
CA GLU A 61 -4.71 16.37 10.96
C GLU A 61 -5.02 15.63 9.66
N SER A 62 -3.99 15.04 9.04
CA SER A 62 -4.14 14.24 7.81
C SER A 62 -3.51 12.87 8.01
N TRP A 63 -4.34 11.88 8.33
CA TRP A 63 -3.89 10.53 8.60
C TRP A 63 -3.83 9.70 7.32
N SER A 64 -2.68 9.08 7.08
CA SER A 64 -2.56 7.98 6.13
C SER A 64 -2.52 6.68 6.91
N VAL A 65 -3.59 5.89 6.80
CA VAL A 65 -3.73 4.60 7.47
C VAL A 65 -3.45 3.50 6.47
N LEU A 66 -2.61 2.54 6.84
CA LEU A 66 -2.27 1.38 6.01
C LEU A 66 -2.55 0.08 6.75
N ILE A 67 -3.18 -0.85 6.04
CA ILE A 67 -3.55 -2.17 6.50
C ILE A 67 -3.04 -3.19 5.49
N ASN A 68 -2.44 -4.28 5.97
CA ASN A 68 -2.11 -5.41 5.12
C ASN A 68 -3.40 -6.06 4.60
N ALA A 69 -3.46 -6.36 3.31
CA ALA A 69 -4.67 -6.87 2.68
C ALA A 69 -4.31 -7.87 1.58
N PRO A 70 -5.12 -8.93 1.39
CA PRO A 70 -4.95 -9.86 0.28
C PRO A 70 -5.10 -9.16 -1.07
N ARG A 71 -4.58 -9.81 -2.10
CA ARG A 71 -4.71 -9.35 -3.48
C ARG A 71 -6.19 -9.29 -3.90
N HIS A 72 -6.50 -8.39 -4.82
CA HIS A 72 -7.77 -8.44 -5.55
C HIS A 72 -7.77 -9.66 -6.48
N GLN A 73 -8.64 -10.63 -6.20
CA GLN A 73 -8.77 -11.88 -6.94
C GLN A 73 -10.23 -12.33 -7.05
N PRO A 74 -11.07 -11.69 -7.90
CA PRO A 74 -12.51 -11.96 -7.95
C PRO A 74 -12.92 -13.40 -8.31
N LYS A 75 -12.01 -14.18 -8.91
CA LYS A 75 -12.29 -15.54 -9.38
C LYS A 75 -11.97 -16.62 -8.35
N ASP A 76 -10.89 -16.45 -7.59
CA ASP A 76 -10.27 -17.51 -6.77
C ASP A 76 -9.69 -16.99 -5.44
N GLY A 77 -10.13 -15.81 -5.00
CA GLY A 77 -9.73 -15.18 -3.75
C GLY A 77 -10.70 -14.06 -3.36
N PHE A 78 -10.20 -13.04 -2.65
CA PHE A 78 -11.05 -11.95 -2.20
C PHE A 78 -11.40 -10.96 -3.32
N ASN A 79 -12.69 -10.67 -3.47
CA ASN A 79 -13.18 -9.65 -4.38
C ASN A 79 -13.30 -8.30 -3.66
N TRP A 80 -12.29 -7.44 -3.82
CA TRP A 80 -12.36 -6.02 -3.45
C TRP A 80 -13.28 -5.21 -4.39
N ASP A 81 -14.56 -5.57 -4.45
CA ASP A 81 -15.57 -4.72 -5.09
C ASP A 81 -15.93 -3.52 -4.21
N GLU A 82 -16.77 -2.61 -4.73
CA GLU A 82 -17.19 -1.39 -4.02
C GLU A 82 -17.82 -1.72 -2.67
N LYS A 83 -18.68 -2.74 -2.61
CA LYS A 83 -19.39 -3.12 -1.39
C LYS A 83 -18.40 -3.61 -0.33
N SER A 84 -17.57 -4.59 -0.67
CA SER A 84 -16.61 -5.21 0.24
C SER A 84 -15.56 -4.21 0.71
N SER A 85 -15.11 -3.33 -0.18
CA SER A 85 -14.15 -2.27 0.15
C SER A 85 -14.75 -1.24 1.10
N LYS A 86 -15.99 -0.82 0.87
CA LYS A 86 -16.71 0.10 1.76
C LYS A 86 -16.96 -0.52 3.13
N GLU A 87 -17.42 -1.77 3.18
CA GLU A 87 -17.62 -2.51 4.44
C GLU A 87 -16.30 -2.62 5.23
N TYR A 88 -15.20 -2.96 4.57
CA TYR A 88 -13.90 -3.04 5.22
C TYR A 88 -13.39 -1.68 5.72
N SER A 89 -13.60 -0.59 4.96
CA SER A 89 -13.22 0.75 5.46
C SER A 89 -13.95 1.10 6.76
N GLN A 90 -15.25 0.81 6.86
CA GLN A 90 -16.02 1.02 8.09
C GLN A 90 -15.56 0.12 9.23
N HIS A 91 -15.21 -1.13 8.93
CA HIS A 91 -14.62 -2.05 9.89
C HIS A 91 -13.32 -1.53 10.50
N ILE A 92 -12.39 -1.06 9.66
CA ILE A 92 -11.12 -0.47 10.14
C ILE A 92 -11.37 0.78 10.99
N ILE A 93 -12.32 1.64 10.62
CA ILE A 93 -12.69 2.79 11.45
C ILE A 93 -13.23 2.34 12.81
N ASN A 94 -14.12 1.34 12.84
CA ASN A 94 -14.64 0.78 14.10
C ASN A 94 -13.51 0.26 14.99
N LEU A 95 -12.52 -0.43 14.43
CA LEU A 95 -11.36 -0.93 15.17
C LEU A 95 -10.51 0.21 15.74
N MET A 96 -10.26 1.26 14.96
CA MET A 96 -9.52 2.43 15.43
C MET A 96 -10.26 3.16 16.55
N GLU A 97 -11.58 3.36 16.44
CA GLU A 97 -12.39 3.97 17.49
C GLU A 97 -12.46 3.10 18.76
N ALA A 98 -12.55 1.77 18.61
CA ALA A 98 -12.48 0.84 19.73
C ALA A 98 -11.12 0.86 20.45
N LYS A 99 -10.05 1.31 19.78
CA LYS A 99 -8.73 1.55 20.37
C LYS A 99 -8.57 2.96 20.96
N GLY A 100 -9.65 3.75 21.00
CA GLY A 100 -9.71 5.06 21.64
C GLY A 100 -9.43 6.25 20.72
N LEU A 101 -9.34 6.05 19.41
CA LEU A 101 -9.16 7.14 18.45
C LEU A 101 -10.50 7.78 18.11
N ASP A 102 -10.65 9.07 18.39
CA ASP A 102 -11.85 9.81 17.97
C ASP A 102 -11.75 10.21 16.50
N ILE A 103 -12.58 9.59 15.65
CA ILE A 103 -12.51 9.74 14.18
C ILE A 103 -13.82 10.32 13.65
N ARG A 104 -14.96 9.64 13.84
CA ARG A 104 -16.22 10.01 13.20
C ARG A 104 -16.73 11.38 13.62
N SER A 105 -16.44 11.82 14.85
CA SER A 105 -16.85 13.15 15.31
C SER A 105 -16.02 14.28 14.69
N ARG A 106 -14.82 13.97 14.21
CA ARG A 106 -13.82 14.94 13.71
C ARG A 106 -13.62 14.90 12.19
N VAL A 107 -14.18 13.91 11.50
CA VAL A 107 -13.90 13.67 10.08
C VAL A 107 -14.43 14.76 9.16
N GLU A 108 -13.54 15.29 8.32
CA GLU A 108 -13.82 16.22 7.22
C GLU A 108 -13.72 15.53 5.87
N VAL A 109 -12.75 14.62 5.76
CA VAL A 109 -12.46 13.88 4.54
C VAL A 109 -12.22 12.43 4.93
N LEU A 110 -12.86 11.51 4.22
CA LEU A 110 -12.62 10.08 4.36
C LEU A 110 -12.61 9.45 2.97
N GLU A 111 -11.44 9.05 2.54
CA GLU A 111 -11.23 8.34 1.29
C GLU A 111 -10.57 6.99 1.59
N TYR A 112 -10.88 5.97 0.79
CA TYR A 112 -10.20 4.69 0.87
C TYR A 112 -9.61 4.29 -0.47
N ARG A 113 -8.57 3.45 -0.44
CA ARG A 113 -8.01 2.79 -1.62
C ARG A 113 -7.88 1.31 -1.32
N SER A 114 -8.63 0.50 -2.06
CA SER A 114 -8.58 -0.95 -2.02
C SER A 114 -7.49 -1.50 -2.96
N PRO A 115 -7.12 -2.79 -2.82
CA PRO A 115 -6.33 -3.47 -3.84
C PRO A 115 -6.93 -3.40 -5.25
N ALA A 116 -8.26 -3.36 -5.41
CA ALA A 116 -8.87 -3.19 -6.72
C ALA A 116 -8.65 -1.77 -7.28
N ASP A 117 -8.68 -0.74 -6.42
CA ASP A 117 -8.34 0.62 -6.83
C ASP A 117 -6.89 0.72 -7.30
N LEU A 118 -5.97 0.08 -6.58
CA LEU A 118 -4.55 0.03 -6.97
C LEU A 118 -4.37 -0.68 -8.31
N GLU A 119 -5.06 -1.81 -8.52
CA GLU A 119 -5.04 -2.50 -9.81
C GLU A 119 -5.50 -1.60 -10.95
N ARG A 120 -6.64 -0.92 -10.78
CA ARG A 120 -7.20 -0.04 -11.82
C ARG A 120 -6.37 1.23 -12.06
N ASN A 121 -5.94 1.90 -10.99
CA ASN A 121 -5.42 3.26 -11.09
C ASN A 121 -3.94 3.30 -11.47
N VAL A 122 -3.17 2.27 -11.11
CA VAL A 122 -1.73 2.21 -11.38
C VAL A 122 -1.30 0.93 -12.11
N ASN A 123 -2.27 0.19 -12.67
CA ASN A 123 -2.03 -1.06 -13.41
C ASN A 123 -1.21 -2.10 -12.62
N ALA A 124 -1.42 -2.17 -11.30
CA ALA A 124 -0.72 -3.10 -10.42
C ALA A 124 -1.49 -4.44 -10.28
N PRO A 125 -1.02 -5.58 -10.84
CA PRO A 125 -1.80 -6.81 -10.87
C PRO A 125 -2.16 -7.34 -9.47
N GLY A 126 -3.46 -7.47 -9.19
CA GLY A 126 -4.04 -7.83 -7.91
C GLY A 126 -3.87 -6.76 -6.82
N GLY A 127 -3.50 -5.53 -7.17
CA GLY A 127 -3.27 -4.44 -6.23
C GLY A 127 -2.00 -4.58 -5.38
N SER A 128 -0.98 -5.30 -5.89
CA SER A 128 0.27 -5.49 -5.14
C SER A 128 1.07 -4.19 -5.04
N ILE A 129 1.42 -3.80 -3.81
CA ILE A 129 2.18 -2.57 -3.52
C ILE A 129 3.70 -2.74 -3.65
N TYR A 130 4.19 -3.98 -3.74
CA TYR A 130 5.63 -4.28 -3.86
C TYR A 130 5.98 -5.15 -5.08
N GLY A 131 5.09 -5.23 -6.08
CA GLY A 131 5.30 -6.08 -7.25
C GLY A 131 5.17 -7.57 -6.91
N THR A 132 6.06 -8.41 -7.44
CA THR A 132 6.09 -9.85 -7.09
C THR A 132 6.48 -10.04 -5.63
N SER A 133 5.73 -10.88 -4.90
CA SER A 133 5.94 -11.07 -3.46
C SER A 133 7.35 -11.57 -3.14
N SER A 134 7.95 -11.00 -2.09
CA SER A 134 9.30 -11.34 -1.65
C SER A 134 9.36 -12.59 -0.74
N ASN A 135 8.26 -13.32 -0.59
CA ASN A 135 8.07 -14.38 0.43
C ASN A 135 8.91 -15.65 0.21
N GLY A 136 9.75 -15.69 -0.82
CA GLY A 136 10.71 -16.77 -1.04
C GLY A 136 12.11 -16.23 -1.26
N ALA A 137 13.13 -16.97 -0.82
CA ALA A 137 14.54 -16.62 -1.00
C ALA A 137 14.96 -16.38 -2.46
N ARG A 138 14.15 -16.85 -3.43
CA ARG A 138 14.38 -16.67 -4.87
C ARG A 138 13.55 -15.55 -5.52
N SER A 139 12.68 -14.88 -4.77
CA SER A 139 11.76 -13.85 -5.28
C SER A 139 12.47 -12.70 -6.01
N ALA A 140 13.67 -12.32 -5.55
CA ALA A 140 14.51 -11.32 -6.20
C ALA A 140 14.96 -11.72 -7.62
N PHE A 141 15.11 -13.03 -7.92
CA PHE A 141 15.53 -13.53 -9.24
C PHE A 141 14.41 -13.58 -10.28
N TRP A 142 13.15 -13.49 -9.85
CA TRP A 142 11.98 -13.49 -10.74
C TRP A 142 11.56 -12.09 -11.18
N ARG A 143 12.27 -11.06 -10.73
CA ARG A 143 12.03 -9.66 -11.14
C ARG A 143 12.47 -9.47 -12.58
N ALA A 144 11.71 -8.68 -13.34
CA ALA A 144 12.08 -8.36 -14.72
C ALA A 144 13.40 -7.59 -14.75
N ARG A 145 14.29 -7.95 -15.69
CA ARG A 145 15.56 -7.25 -15.89
C ARG A 145 15.31 -5.86 -16.47
N ASN A 146 16.16 -4.89 -16.11
CA ASN A 146 16.06 -3.54 -16.63
C ASN A 146 16.28 -3.43 -18.14
N ARG A 147 17.14 -4.30 -18.71
CA ARG A 147 17.32 -4.43 -20.16
C ARG A 147 16.48 -5.58 -20.71
N SER A 148 15.59 -5.29 -21.66
CA SER A 148 14.83 -6.31 -22.37
C SER A 148 15.69 -7.04 -23.39
N LYS A 149 15.21 -8.20 -23.85
CA LYS A 149 15.74 -8.86 -25.05
C LYS A 149 15.39 -8.11 -26.34
N ILE A 150 14.38 -7.24 -26.28
CA ILE A 150 13.98 -6.37 -27.40
C ILE A 150 14.91 -5.16 -27.39
N LYS A 151 15.53 -4.87 -28.55
CA LYS A 151 16.44 -3.73 -28.70
C LYS A 151 15.73 -2.43 -28.33
N ASN A 152 16.41 -1.58 -27.56
CA ASN A 152 15.94 -0.27 -27.10
C ASN A 152 14.65 -0.31 -26.25
N LEU A 153 14.35 -1.45 -25.62
CA LEU A 153 13.29 -1.57 -24.64
C LEU A 153 13.88 -1.78 -23.24
N PHE A 154 13.54 -0.87 -22.33
CA PHE A 154 13.99 -0.90 -20.94
C PHE A 154 12.80 -0.94 -19.99
N LEU A 155 12.99 -1.57 -18.83
CA LEU A 155 11.98 -1.73 -17.80
C LEU A 155 12.48 -1.08 -16.50
N VAL A 156 11.67 -0.20 -15.91
CA VAL A 156 11.98 0.54 -14.68
C VAL A 156 10.80 0.48 -13.71
N GLY A 157 11.07 0.43 -12.41
CA GLY A 157 10.07 0.54 -11.36
C GLY A 157 10.08 -0.58 -10.33
N GLY A 158 9.02 -0.64 -9.51
CA GLY A 158 8.99 -1.52 -8.34
C GLY A 158 8.77 -3.01 -8.65
N SER A 159 8.38 -3.33 -9.89
CA SER A 159 8.23 -4.71 -10.39
C SER A 159 9.46 -5.20 -11.17
N THR A 160 10.45 -4.33 -11.38
CA THR A 160 11.70 -4.63 -12.07
C THR A 160 12.84 -4.72 -11.06
N HIS A 161 14.00 -5.18 -11.52
CA HIS A 161 15.22 -5.09 -10.72
C HIS A 161 15.54 -3.61 -10.36
N PRO A 162 16.01 -3.30 -9.13
CA PRO A 162 16.26 -4.22 -8.04
C PRO A 162 15.03 -4.61 -7.22
N GLY A 163 13.93 -3.87 -7.21
CA GLY A 163 12.68 -4.26 -6.55
C GLY A 163 11.77 -3.10 -6.14
N GLY A 164 10.75 -3.41 -5.32
CA GLY A 164 9.77 -2.44 -4.82
C GLY A 164 10.28 -1.56 -3.68
N GLY A 165 9.65 -0.40 -3.50
CA GLY A 165 10.00 0.61 -2.50
C GLY A 165 10.80 1.77 -3.09
N LEU A 166 10.62 2.99 -2.56
CA LEU A 166 11.16 4.23 -3.13
C LEU A 166 12.67 4.17 -3.42
N PRO A 167 13.54 3.67 -2.50
CA PRO A 167 14.97 3.60 -2.79
C PRO A 167 15.30 2.65 -3.96
N LEU A 168 14.67 1.47 -3.99
CA LEU A 168 14.92 0.47 -5.03
C LEU A 168 14.36 0.91 -6.39
N VAL A 169 13.25 1.64 -6.41
CA VAL A 169 12.73 2.27 -7.63
C VAL A 169 13.70 3.34 -8.15
N GLY A 170 14.29 4.14 -7.26
CA GLY A 170 15.33 5.12 -7.63
C GLY A 170 16.53 4.45 -8.28
N ILE A 171 17.07 3.40 -7.65
CA ILE A 171 18.18 2.61 -8.21
C ILE A 171 17.79 1.97 -9.55
N SER A 172 16.55 1.47 -9.68
CA SER A 172 16.06 0.95 -10.96
C SER A 172 16.11 2.01 -12.07
N ALA A 173 15.84 3.27 -11.74
CA ALA A 173 15.86 4.37 -12.70
C ALA A 173 17.29 4.74 -13.10
N GLU A 174 18.20 4.78 -12.13
CA GLU A 174 19.64 5.00 -12.35
C GLU A 174 20.23 3.95 -13.29
N ILE A 175 20.01 2.66 -13.02
CA ILE A 175 20.47 1.55 -13.87
C ILE A 175 19.94 1.68 -15.30
N VAL A 176 18.67 2.08 -15.47
CA VAL A 176 18.08 2.26 -16.80
C VAL A 176 18.65 3.48 -17.51
N ALA A 177 18.90 4.58 -16.80
CA ALA A 177 19.48 5.79 -17.37
C ALA A 177 20.89 5.51 -17.93
N GLU A 178 21.77 4.89 -17.12
CA GLU A 178 23.10 4.45 -17.56
C GLU A 178 23.01 3.51 -18.78
N ALA A 179 22.05 2.59 -18.75
CA ALA A 179 21.87 1.63 -19.83
C ALA A 179 21.39 2.24 -21.15
N VAL A 180 20.67 3.36 -21.09
CA VAL A 180 20.27 4.13 -22.27
C VAL A 180 21.45 4.90 -22.83
N GLU A 181 22.27 5.52 -21.98
CA GLU A 181 23.48 6.26 -22.39
C GLU A 181 24.48 5.34 -23.11
N GLU A 182 24.81 4.18 -22.53
CA GLU A 182 25.71 3.19 -23.17
C GLU A 182 25.21 2.74 -24.56
N ASN A 183 23.90 2.68 -24.75
CA ASN A 183 23.28 2.27 -26.03
C ASN A 183 23.29 3.38 -27.08
N LEU A 184 23.44 4.65 -26.71
CA LEU A 184 23.54 5.78 -27.64
C LEU A 184 24.97 5.96 -28.18
N GLU A 185 25.97 5.46 -27.44
CA GLU A 185 27.38 5.51 -27.82
C GLU A 185 27.81 4.35 -28.76
N GLN A 186 26.92 3.39 -29.03
CA GLN A 186 27.13 2.21 -29.90
C GLN A 186 26.41 2.34 -31.24
#